data_AF-A0A3A9V6T4-F1
#
_entry.id   AF-A0A3A9V6T4-F1
#
_cell.length_a   1.000
_cell.length_b   1.000
_cell.length_c   1.000
_cell.angle_alpha   90.00
_cell.angle_beta   90.00
_cell.angle_gamma   90.00
#
_symmetry.space_group_name_H-M   'P 1'
#
loop_
_entity.id
_entity.type
_entity.pdbx_description
1 polymer ?
#
loop_
_entity_poly.entity_id
_entity_poly.type
_entity_poly.pdbx_seq_one_letter_code
_entity_poly.pdbx_strand_id
1 'polypeptide(L)'
;MIKIKLKPSFHKFSSIILDGNDIEYEIHPRLKDLNGLDKKDKLTTAEYLELKKLKSFNEEAEKERYSAKNKILDSNISEKFKIGELITQIFEKPQIDERIILDGIGIECSLNELDSESKIIKFHSPNNKTRELEIIKNLFLILNNCFKSGPVLNHIELIQGYFGISEQWKITNKTPLTVRLFGSLSIHEKEQLTDFFKTLNSNESLILDLRNLDGMGSTFHECFKELVARMKVVYWLIQDNENELLNRHFDEMEIPSTYILNNKEEIIEKIKEHNTI
;
A
#
# COMPACT_ATOMS: atom_id res chain seq x y z
N MET A 1 -7.20 21.75 -10.72
CA MET A 1 -6.27 20.74 -10.16
C MET A 1 -6.84 20.20 -8.86
N ILE A 2 -6.76 18.88 -8.61
CA ILE A 2 -7.15 18.25 -7.34
C ILE A 2 -5.89 17.75 -6.65
N LYS A 3 -5.73 18.03 -5.36
CA LYS A 3 -4.66 17.47 -4.53
C LYS A 3 -5.24 16.73 -3.34
N ILE A 4 -4.79 15.50 -3.11
CA ILE A 4 -5.25 14.64 -2.02
C ILE A 4 -4.01 14.19 -1.24
N LYS A 5 -3.96 14.44 0.06
CA LYS A 5 -2.92 13.92 0.94
C LYS A 5 -3.48 12.81 1.80
N LEU A 6 -2.81 11.67 1.85
CA LEU A 6 -3.11 10.57 2.76
C LEU A 6 -2.07 10.55 3.87
N LYS A 7 -2.53 10.64 5.12
CA LYS A 7 -1.71 10.70 6.33
C LYS A 7 -2.05 9.50 7.24
N PRO A 8 -1.62 8.28 6.87
CA PRO A 8 -1.80 7.11 7.75
C PRO A 8 -1.05 7.33 9.05
N SER A 9 -1.57 6.81 10.17
CA SER A 9 -0.98 6.87 11.53
C SER A 9 0.21 5.91 11.71
N PHE A 10 0.41 4.94 10.83
CA PHE A 10 1.41 3.86 10.91
C PHE A 10 2.42 3.83 9.73
N HIS A 11 2.22 4.64 8.67
CA HIS A 11 3.10 4.65 7.48
C HIS A 11 3.50 6.07 7.04
N LYS A 12 4.33 6.12 5.99
CA LYS A 12 4.71 7.34 5.28
C LYS A 12 3.48 8.09 4.77
N PHE A 13 3.59 9.41 4.65
CA PHE A 13 2.51 10.20 4.06
C PHE A 13 2.59 10.09 2.55
N SER A 14 1.45 10.30 1.88
CA SER A 14 1.45 10.49 0.43
C SER A 14 0.70 11.73 0.03
N SER A 15 1.12 12.31 -1.10
CA SER A 15 0.44 13.38 -1.79
C SER A 15 0.16 12.92 -3.22
N ILE A 16 -1.10 13.02 -3.62
CA ILE A 16 -1.56 12.70 -4.97
C ILE A 16 -2.06 13.99 -5.60
N ILE A 17 -1.57 14.31 -6.79
CA ILE A 17 -1.97 15.47 -7.57
C ILE A 17 -2.60 14.98 -8.86
N LEU A 18 -3.85 15.34 -9.10
CA LEU A 18 -4.59 15.08 -10.34
C LEU A 18 -4.74 16.41 -11.08
N ASP A 19 -4.04 16.57 -12.20
CA ASP A 19 -4.04 17.79 -13.00
C ASP A 19 -4.15 17.48 -14.49
N GLY A 20 -5.15 18.03 -15.17
CA GLY A 20 -5.42 17.63 -16.56
C GLY A 20 -5.51 16.11 -16.72
N ASN A 21 -4.72 15.50 -17.60
CA ASN A 21 -4.64 14.04 -17.74
C ASN A 21 -3.42 13.44 -17.04
N ASP A 22 -2.82 14.18 -16.11
CA ASP A 22 -1.64 13.78 -15.36
C ASP A 22 -2.00 13.40 -13.92
N ILE A 23 -1.27 12.42 -13.41
CA ILE A 23 -1.25 12.04 -11.99
C ILE A 23 0.19 12.04 -11.49
N GLU A 24 0.43 12.76 -10.41
CA GLU A 24 1.68 12.72 -9.65
C GLU A 24 1.41 12.09 -8.28
N TYR A 25 2.28 11.15 -7.89
CA TYR A 25 2.23 10.49 -6.59
C TYR A 25 3.57 10.70 -5.89
N GLU A 26 3.51 11.32 -4.71
CA GLU A 26 4.66 11.56 -3.86
C GLU A 26 4.54 10.77 -2.56
N ILE A 27 5.61 10.07 -2.19
CA ILE A 27 5.78 9.44 -0.87
C ILE A 27 6.65 10.39 -0.05
N HIS A 28 6.16 10.79 1.13
CA HIS A 28 6.87 11.62 2.08
C HIS A 28 7.20 10.84 3.34
N PRO A 29 8.48 10.83 3.77
CA PRO A 29 8.85 10.21 5.03
C PRO A 29 8.24 10.96 6.20
N ARG A 30 8.16 10.29 7.35
CA ARG A 30 7.80 10.92 8.61
C ARG A 30 9.04 11.55 9.23
N LEU A 31 9.09 12.87 9.18
CA LEU A 31 10.13 13.62 9.87
C LEU A 31 9.83 13.69 11.36
N LYS A 32 10.86 13.54 12.17
CA LYS A 32 10.81 13.84 13.61
C LYS A 32 10.63 15.34 13.79
N ASP A 33 9.72 15.70 14.69
CA ASP A 33 9.58 17.09 15.14
C ASP A 33 10.88 17.52 15.82
N LEU A 34 11.37 18.70 15.45
CA LEU A 34 12.54 19.31 16.08
C LEU A 34 12.18 19.98 17.41
N ASN A 35 10.89 19.98 17.80
CA ASN A 35 10.38 20.56 19.04
C ASN A 35 10.77 22.04 19.22
N GLY A 36 10.93 22.76 18.10
CA GLY A 36 11.39 24.15 18.07
C GLY A 36 12.84 24.36 18.51
N LEU A 37 13.64 23.30 18.72
CA LEU A 37 15.06 23.41 19.06
C LEU A 37 15.86 24.14 17.97
N ASP A 38 15.46 23.99 16.71
CA ASP A 38 16.03 24.68 15.55
C ASP A 38 15.79 26.19 15.55
N LYS A 39 14.84 26.67 16.36
CA LYS A 39 14.43 28.08 16.44
C LYS A 39 14.94 28.77 17.70
N LYS A 40 15.63 28.07 18.60
CA LYS A 40 16.19 28.67 19.83
C LYS A 40 17.46 29.44 19.51
N ASP A 41 17.56 30.67 20.00
CA ASP A 41 18.77 31.50 19.85
C ASP A 41 20.00 30.90 20.55
N LYS A 42 19.78 30.17 21.65
CA LYS A 42 20.83 29.47 22.41
C LYS A 42 20.32 28.10 22.83
N LEU A 43 21.13 27.08 22.57
CA LEU A 43 20.90 25.70 22.98
C LEU A 43 21.89 25.34 24.08
N THR A 44 21.41 24.62 25.09
CA THR A 44 22.29 23.86 25.99
C THR A 44 23.02 22.76 25.20
N THR A 45 24.11 22.22 25.75
CA THR A 45 24.84 21.11 25.12
C THR A 45 23.94 19.90 24.85
N ALA A 46 23.03 19.58 25.78
CA ALA A 46 22.10 18.47 25.64
C ALA A 46 21.11 18.70 24.48
N GLU A 47 20.51 19.90 24.41
CA GLU A 47 19.59 20.26 23.33
C GLU A 47 20.27 20.31 21.96
N TYR A 48 21.53 20.76 21.90
CA TYR A 48 22.30 20.73 20.66
C TYR A 48 22.55 19.29 20.18
N LEU A 49 22.92 18.39 21.08
CA LEU A 49 23.13 16.97 20.76
C LEU A 49 21.81 16.31 20.30
N GLU A 50 20.70 16.62 20.97
CA GLU A 50 19.37 16.15 20.58
C GLU A 50 18.98 16.67 19.19
N LEU A 51 19.11 17.97 18.93
CA LEU A 51 18.83 18.57 17.62
C LEU A 51 19.67 17.93 16.52
N LYS A 52 20.97 17.72 16.76
CA LYS A 52 21.87 17.05 15.81
C LYS A 52 21.40 15.63 15.50
N LYS A 53 20.99 14.88 16.53
CA LYS A 53 20.44 13.53 16.39
C LYS A 53 19.15 13.53 15.57
N LEU A 54 18.20 14.42 15.88
CA LEU A 54 16.92 14.56 15.16
C LEU A 54 17.12 14.95 13.69
N LYS A 55 18.02 15.91 13.41
CA LYS A 55 18.37 16.28 12.02
C LYS A 55 18.98 15.13 11.26
N SER A 56 19.92 14.41 11.87
CA SER A 56 20.53 13.22 11.26
C SER A 56 19.49 12.14 10.92
N PHE A 57 18.51 11.90 11.80
CA PHE A 57 17.39 11.00 11.48
C PHE A 57 16.52 11.53 10.33
N ASN A 58 16.22 12.83 10.29
CA ASN A 58 15.41 13.42 9.24
C ASN A 58 16.13 13.40 7.88
N GLU A 59 17.44 13.63 7.85
CA GLU A 59 18.27 13.53 6.65
C GLU A 59 18.27 12.10 6.08
N GLU A 60 18.36 11.08 6.94
CA GLU A 60 18.26 9.68 6.50
C GLU A 60 16.86 9.38 5.96
N ALA A 61 15.82 9.78 6.68
CA ALA A 61 14.44 9.55 6.28
C ALA A 61 14.08 10.24 4.95
N GLU A 62 14.63 11.44 4.67
CA GLU A 62 14.44 12.14 3.39
C GLU A 62 14.94 11.37 2.17
N LYS A 63 15.90 10.46 2.33
CA LYS A 63 16.33 9.56 1.24
C LYS A 63 15.22 8.62 0.78
N GLU A 64 14.22 8.40 1.63
CA GLU A 64 13.07 7.56 1.32
C GLU A 64 11.95 8.31 0.60
N ARG A 65 12.12 9.61 0.35
CA ARG A 65 11.20 10.39 -0.47
C ARG A 65 11.21 9.86 -1.90
N TYR A 66 10.03 9.73 -2.48
CA TYR A 66 9.89 9.24 -3.85
C TYR A 66 8.77 9.98 -4.56
N SER A 67 8.93 10.26 -5.86
CA SER A 67 7.87 10.81 -6.70
C SER A 67 7.82 10.07 -8.02
N ALA A 68 6.61 9.85 -8.53
CA ALA A 68 6.39 9.36 -9.88
C ALA A 68 5.22 10.08 -10.53
N LYS A 69 5.32 10.24 -11.86
CA LYS A 69 4.31 10.85 -12.72
C LYS A 69 3.84 9.86 -13.76
N ASN A 70 2.54 9.84 -14.02
CA ASN A 70 1.93 9.05 -15.08
C ASN A 70 0.77 9.80 -15.74
N LYS A 71 0.34 9.29 -16.89
CA LYS A 71 -0.92 9.73 -17.53
C LYS A 71 -2.08 8.93 -16.97
N ILE A 72 -3.18 9.62 -16.68
CA ILE A 72 -4.46 9.01 -16.37
C ILE A 72 -4.98 8.41 -17.68
N LEU A 73 -5.27 7.11 -17.67
CA LEU A 73 -5.83 6.41 -18.82
C LEU A 73 -7.23 6.93 -19.14
N ASP A 74 -7.63 6.92 -20.42
CA ASP A 74 -8.96 7.38 -20.85
C ASP A 74 -10.09 6.64 -20.11
N SER A 75 -9.88 5.34 -19.84
CA SER A 75 -10.78 4.49 -19.05
C SER A 75 -10.95 4.93 -17.59
N ASN A 76 -10.16 5.88 -17.11
CA ASN A 76 -10.17 6.37 -15.73
C ASN A 76 -10.51 7.87 -15.61
N ILE A 77 -10.84 8.53 -16.72
CA ILE A 77 -11.21 9.94 -16.73
C ILE A 77 -12.53 10.17 -15.98
N SER A 78 -13.50 9.25 -16.11
CA SER A 78 -14.77 9.30 -15.39
C SER A 78 -14.60 9.31 -13.87
N GLU A 79 -13.73 8.45 -13.35
CA GLU A 79 -13.41 8.32 -11.93
C GLU A 79 -12.79 9.60 -11.40
N LYS A 80 -11.90 10.22 -12.19
CA LYS A 80 -11.29 11.51 -11.84
C LYS A 80 -12.36 12.61 -11.74
N PHE A 81 -13.27 12.71 -12.71
CA PHE A 81 -14.36 13.68 -12.65
C PHE A 81 -15.26 13.44 -11.44
N LYS A 82 -15.61 12.18 -11.17
CA LYS A 82 -16.40 11.78 -9.99
C LYS A 82 -15.72 12.18 -8.67
N ILE A 83 -14.39 12.04 -8.56
CA ILE A 83 -13.63 12.54 -7.39
C ILE A 83 -13.83 14.04 -7.23
N GLY A 84 -13.70 14.81 -8.32
CA GLY A 84 -13.91 16.27 -8.31
C GLY A 84 -15.31 16.65 -7.85
N GLU A 85 -16.35 16.02 -8.42
CA GLU A 85 -17.75 16.24 -8.04
C GLU A 85 -18.01 15.93 -6.56
N LEU A 86 -17.51 14.79 -6.06
CA LEU A 86 -17.66 14.41 -4.66
C LEU A 86 -16.99 15.42 -3.72
N ILE A 87 -15.79 15.88 -4.06
CA ILE A 87 -15.09 16.91 -3.28
C ILE A 87 -15.91 18.21 -3.25
N THR A 88 -16.43 18.67 -4.39
CA THR A 88 -17.28 19.87 -4.48
C THR A 88 -18.55 19.71 -3.63
N GLN A 89 -19.22 18.57 -3.69
CA GLN A 89 -20.41 18.31 -2.88
C GLN A 89 -20.12 18.31 -1.38
N ILE A 90 -18.94 17.84 -0.95
CA ILE A 90 -18.53 17.89 0.46
C ILE A 90 -18.23 19.34 0.87
N PHE A 91 -17.65 20.17 -0.01
CA PHE A 91 -17.46 21.60 0.29
C PHE A 91 -18.78 22.34 0.48
N GLU A 92 -19.81 22.00 -0.30
CA GLU A 92 -21.13 22.63 -0.19
C GLU A 92 -21.88 22.20 1.07
N LYS A 93 -21.67 20.96 1.52
CA LYS A 93 -22.35 20.37 2.67
C LYS A 93 -21.34 19.63 3.56
N PRO A 94 -20.46 20.37 4.26
CA PRO A 94 -19.47 19.75 5.11
C PRO A 94 -20.18 19.02 6.25
N GLN A 95 -19.82 17.75 6.45
CA GLN A 95 -20.19 17.04 7.66
C GLN A 95 -19.09 17.25 8.70
N ILE A 96 -19.48 17.62 9.91
CA ILE A 96 -18.57 17.67 11.04
C ILE A 96 -18.36 16.23 11.51
N ASP A 97 -17.12 15.76 11.48
CA ASP A 97 -16.75 14.47 12.07
C ASP A 97 -16.50 14.66 13.56
N GLU A 98 -17.51 14.39 14.39
CA GLU A 98 -17.44 14.53 15.86
C GLU A 98 -16.77 13.33 16.55
N ARG A 99 -16.30 12.33 15.79
CA ARG A 99 -15.71 11.11 16.37
C ARG A 99 -14.35 11.40 16.99
N ILE A 100 -14.06 10.74 18.11
CA ILE A 100 -12.70 10.61 18.62
C ILE A 100 -12.03 9.47 17.86
N ILE A 101 -10.99 9.80 17.10
CA ILE A 101 -10.34 8.86 16.19
C ILE A 101 -8.99 8.48 16.78
N LEU A 102 -8.91 7.24 17.27
CA LEU A 102 -7.71 6.68 17.88
C LEU A 102 -6.79 6.04 16.85
N ASP A 103 -7.35 5.60 15.72
CA ASP A 103 -6.61 5.06 14.59
C ASP A 103 -7.33 5.41 13.27
N GLY A 104 -6.58 5.56 12.19
CA GLY A 104 -7.12 5.95 10.89
C GLY A 104 -6.10 6.56 9.95
N ILE A 105 -6.60 6.88 8.76
CA ILE A 105 -5.88 7.68 7.76
C ILE A 105 -6.56 9.05 7.72
N GLY A 106 -5.79 10.08 8.11
CA GLY A 106 -6.21 11.47 7.90
C GLY A 106 -6.08 11.82 6.43
N ILE A 107 -7.15 12.36 5.84
CA ILE A 107 -7.21 12.71 4.42
C ILE A 107 -7.44 14.21 4.31
N GLU A 108 -6.63 14.85 3.48
CA GLU A 108 -6.73 16.28 3.20
C GLU A 108 -6.90 16.47 1.69
N CYS A 109 -8.07 16.94 1.27
CA CYS A 109 -8.37 17.22 -0.13
C CYS A 109 -8.36 18.73 -0.35
N SER A 110 -7.71 19.18 -1.42
CA SER A 110 -7.81 20.56 -1.89
C SER A 110 -8.15 20.63 -3.37
N LEU A 111 -9.05 21.54 -3.71
CA LEU A 111 -9.43 21.85 -5.08
C LEU A 111 -8.92 23.25 -5.41
N ASN A 112 -8.07 23.35 -6.44
CA ASN A 112 -7.72 24.62 -7.04
C ASN A 112 -8.60 24.82 -8.26
N GLU A 113 -9.56 25.72 -8.12
CA GLU A 113 -10.29 26.34 -9.22
C GLU A 113 -9.41 27.48 -9.79
N LEU A 114 -9.51 27.72 -11.09
CA LEU A 114 -8.87 28.86 -11.73
C LEU A 114 -9.45 30.14 -11.06
N ASP A 115 -8.60 30.90 -10.37
CA ASP A 115 -8.90 32.20 -9.74
C ASP A 115 -9.55 32.23 -8.35
N SER A 116 -9.55 31.14 -7.57
CA SER A 116 -10.04 31.17 -6.18
C SER A 116 -9.06 30.55 -5.15
N GLU A 117 -9.21 30.96 -3.88
CA GLU A 117 -8.43 30.38 -2.77
C GLU A 117 -8.68 28.87 -2.69
N SER A 118 -7.61 28.10 -2.49
CA SER A 118 -7.69 26.65 -2.36
C SER A 118 -8.59 26.29 -1.18
N LYS A 119 -9.75 25.68 -1.44
CA LYS A 119 -10.58 25.12 -0.38
C LYS A 119 -9.96 23.81 0.10
N ILE A 120 -9.95 23.57 1.41
CA ILE A 120 -9.38 22.36 2.02
C ILE A 120 -10.46 21.65 2.85
N ILE A 121 -10.71 20.37 2.57
CA ILE A 121 -11.48 19.49 3.47
C ILE A 121 -10.52 18.53 4.15
N LYS A 122 -10.79 18.23 5.42
CA LYS A 122 -10.12 17.16 6.16
C LYS A 122 -11.15 16.19 6.69
N PHE A 123 -10.89 14.90 6.53
CA PHE A 123 -11.70 13.82 7.10
C PHE A 123 -10.81 12.63 7.45
N HIS A 124 -11.37 11.68 8.18
CA HIS A 124 -10.68 10.45 8.56
C HIS A 124 -11.41 9.23 8.01
N SER A 125 -10.65 8.21 7.63
CA SER A 125 -11.16 6.99 7.03
C SER A 125 -10.33 5.79 7.52
N PRO A 126 -10.86 4.55 7.58
CA PRO A 126 -12.14 4.08 7.02
C PRO A 126 -13.39 4.60 7.75
N ASN A 127 -14.35 5.12 6.97
CA ASN A 127 -15.76 5.21 7.37
C ASN A 127 -16.60 4.59 6.26
N ASN A 128 -17.11 3.37 6.50
CA ASN A 128 -17.50 2.43 5.44
C ASN A 128 -18.80 2.81 4.70
N LYS A 129 -19.40 3.97 5.03
CA LYS A 129 -20.74 4.38 4.55
C LYS A 129 -20.84 5.86 4.15
N THR A 130 -19.74 6.49 3.77
CA THR A 130 -19.74 7.93 3.47
C THR A 130 -19.20 8.27 2.08
N ARG A 131 -19.49 9.49 1.61
CA ARG A 131 -19.06 9.98 0.28
C ARG A 131 -17.54 10.09 0.18
N GLU A 132 -16.90 10.31 1.32
CA GLU A 132 -15.46 10.31 1.53
C GLU A 132 -14.82 8.97 1.14
N LEU A 133 -15.48 7.85 1.46
CA LEU A 133 -14.99 6.52 1.05
C LEU A 133 -15.04 6.37 -0.46
N GLU A 134 -16.09 6.89 -1.12
CA GLU A 134 -16.20 6.83 -2.58
C GLU A 134 -15.05 7.62 -3.25
N ILE A 135 -14.64 8.76 -2.70
CA ILE A 135 -13.43 9.47 -3.18
C ILE A 135 -12.22 8.52 -3.13
N ILE A 136 -12.03 7.82 -2.02
CA ILE A 136 -10.88 6.93 -1.82
C ILE A 136 -10.94 5.71 -2.73
N LYS A 137 -12.12 5.10 -2.94
CA LYS A 137 -12.29 3.99 -3.89
C LYS A 137 -11.93 4.40 -5.33
N ASN A 138 -12.46 5.52 -5.80
CA ASN A 138 -12.17 6.02 -7.14
C ASN A 138 -10.68 6.40 -7.27
N LEU A 139 -10.09 6.96 -6.22
CA LEU A 139 -8.65 7.27 -6.19
C LEU A 139 -7.80 6.00 -6.35
N PHE A 140 -8.08 4.94 -5.58
CA PHE A 140 -7.33 3.68 -5.69
C PHE A 140 -7.53 2.98 -7.03
N LEU A 141 -8.70 3.13 -7.66
CA LEU A 141 -8.92 2.62 -9.02
C LEU A 141 -7.99 3.31 -10.03
N ILE A 142 -7.89 4.64 -9.99
CA ILE A 142 -6.95 5.40 -10.83
C ILE A 142 -5.51 5.00 -10.53
N LEU A 143 -5.13 4.97 -9.25
CA LEU A 143 -3.76 4.69 -8.81
C LEU A 143 -3.29 3.30 -9.25
N ASN A 144 -4.10 2.26 -9.04
CA ASN A 144 -3.78 0.89 -9.47
C ASN A 144 -3.67 0.75 -10.99
N ASN A 145 -4.33 1.62 -11.75
CA ASN A 145 -4.25 1.64 -13.20
C ASN A 145 -3.03 2.42 -13.73
N CYS A 146 -2.60 3.46 -13.02
CA CYS A 146 -1.46 4.28 -13.44
C CYS A 146 -0.12 3.73 -12.96
N PHE A 147 -0.07 3.09 -11.78
CA PHE A 147 1.17 2.61 -11.18
C PHE A 147 1.17 1.08 -11.11
N LYS A 148 2.06 0.44 -11.87
CA LYS A 148 2.09 -1.03 -12.02
C LYS A 148 3.30 -1.72 -11.38
N SER A 149 4.28 -0.95 -10.91
CA SER A 149 5.50 -1.49 -10.28
C SER A 149 6.21 -0.43 -9.43
N GLY A 150 7.18 -0.88 -8.63
CA GLY A 150 8.10 -0.01 -7.90
C GLY A 150 7.54 0.53 -6.57
N PRO A 151 8.24 1.51 -5.97
CA PRO A 151 7.94 2.01 -4.62
C PRO A 151 6.51 2.56 -4.45
N VAL A 152 5.98 3.20 -5.50
CA VAL A 152 4.61 3.77 -5.47
C VAL A 152 3.55 2.69 -5.40
N LEU A 153 3.66 1.63 -6.21
CA LEU A 153 2.69 0.53 -6.13
C LEU A 153 2.74 -0.14 -4.75
N ASN A 154 3.93 -0.41 -4.22
CA ASN A 154 4.08 -1.01 -2.89
C ASN A 154 3.38 -0.13 -1.84
N HIS A 155 3.60 1.18 -1.87
CA HIS A 155 2.98 2.11 -0.94
C HIS A 155 1.44 2.21 -1.12
N ILE A 156 0.95 2.20 -2.35
CA ILE A 156 -0.49 2.16 -2.65
C ILE A 156 -1.13 0.92 -2.04
N GLU A 157 -0.54 -0.25 -2.25
CA GLU A 157 -1.03 -1.54 -1.75
C GLU A 157 -1.12 -1.58 -0.22
N LEU A 158 -0.10 -1.06 0.49
CA LEU A 158 -0.09 -0.97 1.96
C LEU A 158 -1.25 -0.10 2.48
N ILE A 159 -1.40 1.10 1.91
CA ILE A 159 -2.49 2.01 2.31
C ILE A 159 -3.86 1.42 1.95
N GLN A 160 -3.98 0.78 0.79
CA GLN A 160 -5.22 0.19 0.31
C GLN A 160 -5.70 -0.96 1.21
N GLY A 161 -4.78 -1.79 1.69
CA GLY A 161 -5.08 -2.87 2.64
C GLY A 161 -5.79 -2.36 3.90
N TYR A 162 -5.39 -1.18 4.40
CA TYR A 162 -6.01 -0.55 5.57
C TYR A 162 -7.48 -0.14 5.36
N PHE A 163 -7.86 0.21 4.13
CA PHE A 163 -9.23 0.61 3.85
C PHE A 163 -10.19 -0.56 3.56
N GLY A 164 -9.68 -1.78 3.34
CA GLY A 164 -10.51 -2.93 2.95
C GLY A 164 -11.27 -2.70 1.64
N ILE A 165 -10.72 -1.89 0.73
CA ILE A 165 -11.41 -1.45 -0.51
C ILE A 165 -11.22 -2.44 -1.67
N SER A 166 -10.30 -3.39 -1.56
CA SER A 166 -10.11 -4.43 -2.56
C SER A 166 -9.68 -5.73 -1.93
N GLU A 167 -9.77 -6.79 -2.73
CA GLU A 167 -9.00 -8.00 -2.53
C GLU A 167 -7.52 -7.63 -2.33
N GLN A 168 -6.92 -8.25 -1.33
CA GLN A 168 -5.52 -8.07 -0.94
C GLN A 168 -4.59 -9.04 -1.69
N TRP A 169 -5.05 -9.49 -2.87
CA TRP A 169 -4.35 -10.39 -3.75
C TRP A 169 -4.62 -10.04 -5.21
N LYS A 170 -3.67 -10.35 -6.09
CA LYS A 170 -3.85 -10.24 -7.55
C LYS A 170 -2.83 -11.08 -8.32
N ILE A 171 -3.22 -11.53 -9.52
CA ILE A 171 -2.28 -12.12 -10.48
C ILE A 171 -1.45 -10.98 -11.09
N THR A 172 -0.13 -11.04 -10.93
CA THR A 172 0.81 -10.04 -11.47
C THR A 172 1.57 -10.54 -12.69
N ASN A 173 1.63 -11.85 -12.89
CA ASN A 173 2.20 -12.46 -14.08
C ASN A 173 1.49 -13.80 -14.37
N LYS A 174 1.32 -14.14 -15.65
CA LYS A 174 0.76 -15.43 -16.09
C LYS A 174 1.84 -16.47 -16.39
N THR A 175 3.07 -16.04 -16.69
CA THR A 175 4.14 -16.97 -17.08
C THR A 175 5.51 -16.49 -16.57
N PRO A 176 6.07 -17.11 -15.51
CA PRO A 176 5.40 -18.07 -14.62
C PRO A 176 4.23 -17.41 -13.87
N LEU A 177 3.23 -18.22 -13.48
CA LEU A 177 2.09 -17.75 -12.70
C LEU A 177 2.60 -17.11 -11.40
N THR A 178 2.34 -15.81 -11.22
CA THR A 178 2.73 -15.05 -10.04
C THR A 178 1.49 -14.42 -9.44
N VAL A 179 1.16 -14.80 -8.22
CA VAL A 179 0.14 -14.17 -7.40
C VAL A 179 0.84 -13.33 -6.34
N ARG A 180 0.42 -12.08 -6.19
CA ARG A 180 0.91 -11.18 -5.17
C ARG A 180 -0.12 -11.05 -4.06
N LEU A 181 0.31 -11.23 -2.82
CA LEU A 181 -0.46 -10.91 -1.61
C LEU A 181 0.14 -9.64 -0.98
N PHE A 182 -0.70 -8.75 -0.47
CA PHE A 182 -0.23 -7.47 0.08
C PHE A 182 -1.12 -6.96 1.22
N GLY A 183 -0.58 -6.06 2.05
CA GLY A 183 -1.28 -5.55 3.23
C GLY A 183 -1.41 -6.62 4.32
N SER A 184 -2.50 -6.61 5.07
CA SER A 184 -2.71 -7.53 6.20
C SER A 184 -4.01 -8.31 6.04
N LEU A 185 -3.87 -9.64 5.93
CA LEU A 185 -4.99 -10.56 5.72
C LEU A 185 -5.68 -10.86 7.05
N SER A 186 -6.97 -10.53 7.13
CA SER A 186 -7.82 -10.81 8.29
C SER A 186 -8.68 -12.04 8.08
N ILE A 187 -9.29 -12.57 9.14
CA ILE A 187 -10.16 -13.75 9.03
C ILE A 187 -11.34 -13.53 8.04
N HIS A 188 -11.73 -12.28 7.79
CA HIS A 188 -12.82 -11.94 6.88
C HIS A 188 -12.48 -12.24 5.41
N GLU A 189 -11.20 -12.24 5.04
CA GLU A 189 -10.76 -12.54 3.68
C GLU A 189 -10.55 -14.04 3.42
N LYS A 190 -10.60 -14.89 4.47
CA LYS A 190 -10.20 -16.30 4.37
C LYS A 190 -10.95 -17.06 3.28
N GLU A 191 -12.28 -17.02 3.31
CA GLU A 191 -13.11 -17.76 2.36
C GLU A 191 -12.86 -17.30 0.92
N GLN A 192 -12.80 -15.99 0.70
CA GLN A 192 -12.56 -15.40 -0.62
C GLN A 192 -11.17 -15.77 -1.16
N LEU A 193 -10.14 -15.74 -0.32
CA LEU A 193 -8.80 -16.13 -0.71
C LEU A 193 -8.71 -17.63 -1.04
N THR A 194 -9.37 -18.48 -0.24
CA THR A 194 -9.46 -19.92 -0.50
C THR A 194 -10.14 -20.19 -1.84
N ASP A 195 -11.26 -19.53 -2.12
CA ASP A 195 -11.97 -19.68 -3.39
C ASP A 195 -11.17 -19.14 -4.57
N PHE A 196 -10.49 -18.00 -4.39
CA PHE A 196 -9.54 -17.50 -5.39
C PHE A 196 -8.45 -18.52 -5.69
N PHE A 197 -7.82 -19.11 -4.66
CA PHE A 197 -6.82 -20.14 -4.87
C PHE A 197 -7.35 -21.33 -5.65
N LYS A 198 -8.57 -21.81 -5.37
CA LYS A 198 -9.21 -22.90 -6.15
C LYS A 198 -9.32 -22.59 -7.65
N THR A 199 -9.38 -21.32 -8.05
CA THR A 199 -9.41 -20.93 -9.47
C THR A 199 -8.07 -21.10 -10.20
N LEU A 200 -6.96 -21.22 -9.47
CA LEU A 200 -5.62 -21.37 -10.06
C LEU A 200 -5.43 -22.76 -10.65
N ASN A 201 -4.70 -22.86 -11.77
CA ASN A 201 -4.42 -24.13 -12.45
C ASN A 201 -3.44 -25.00 -11.64
N SER A 202 -3.86 -26.19 -11.22
CA SER A 202 -3.07 -27.09 -10.37
C SER A 202 -1.77 -27.60 -11.02
N ASN A 203 -1.70 -27.61 -12.35
CA ASN A 203 -0.58 -28.23 -13.08
C ASN A 203 0.59 -27.27 -13.36
N GLU A 204 0.54 -26.04 -12.84
CA GLU A 204 1.56 -25.01 -13.06
C GLU A 204 2.35 -24.73 -11.78
N SER A 205 3.62 -24.30 -11.94
CA SER A 205 4.40 -23.72 -10.85
C SER A 205 3.85 -22.34 -10.48
N LEU A 206 3.72 -22.07 -9.19
CA LEU A 206 3.24 -20.81 -8.65
C LEU A 206 4.36 -20.04 -7.94
N ILE A 207 4.42 -18.73 -8.17
CA ILE A 207 5.15 -17.79 -7.33
C ILE A 207 4.13 -17.03 -6.48
N LEU A 208 4.20 -17.18 -5.16
CA LEU A 208 3.50 -16.33 -4.20
C LEU A 208 4.42 -15.18 -3.78
N ASP A 209 4.19 -13.98 -4.32
CA ASP A 209 4.91 -12.75 -3.98
C ASP A 209 4.31 -12.12 -2.71
N LEU A 210 5.03 -12.26 -1.60
CA LEU A 210 4.68 -11.77 -0.27
C LEU A 210 5.50 -10.54 0.14
N ARG A 211 6.29 -9.95 -0.77
CA ARG A 211 7.19 -8.82 -0.45
C ARG A 211 6.49 -7.58 0.09
N ASN A 212 5.17 -7.53 0.04
CA ASN A 212 4.37 -6.42 0.54
C ASN A 212 3.22 -6.89 1.44
N LEU A 213 3.31 -8.12 1.95
CA LEU A 213 2.41 -8.67 2.96
C LEU A 213 2.93 -8.26 4.34
N ASP A 214 2.15 -7.46 5.05
CA ASP A 214 2.45 -7.01 6.42
C ASP A 214 2.15 -8.08 7.46
N GLY A 215 1.19 -8.98 7.18
CA GLY A 215 0.88 -10.07 8.09
C GLY A 215 -0.36 -10.88 7.69
N MET A 216 -0.54 -12.00 8.38
CA MET A 216 -1.72 -12.85 8.29
C MET A 216 -1.95 -13.57 9.63
N GLY A 217 -3.20 -13.94 9.91
CA GLY A 217 -3.50 -14.81 11.05
C GLY A 217 -3.21 -16.28 10.78
N SER A 218 -2.97 -17.08 11.82
CA SER A 218 -2.76 -18.54 11.69
C SER A 218 -3.96 -19.29 11.09
N THR A 219 -5.14 -18.69 11.12
CA THR A 219 -6.34 -19.26 10.48
C THR A 219 -6.20 -19.50 8.97
N PHE A 220 -5.21 -18.88 8.32
CA PHE A 220 -4.89 -19.06 6.90
C PHE A 220 -4.00 -20.26 6.60
N HIS A 221 -3.37 -20.90 7.58
CA HIS A 221 -2.42 -21.99 7.33
C HIS A 221 -3.02 -23.14 6.52
N GLU A 222 -4.24 -23.56 6.85
CA GLU A 222 -4.93 -24.62 6.12
C GLU A 222 -5.18 -24.22 4.64
N CYS A 223 -5.55 -22.95 4.39
CA CYS A 223 -5.74 -22.44 3.03
C CYS A 223 -4.45 -22.52 2.20
N PHE A 224 -3.30 -22.23 2.81
CA PHE A 224 -2.00 -22.34 2.13
C PHE A 224 -1.52 -23.79 1.99
N LYS A 225 -1.74 -24.65 2.99
CA LYS A 225 -1.43 -26.09 2.91
C LYS A 225 -2.21 -26.76 1.77
N GLU A 226 -3.51 -26.46 1.65
CA GLU A 226 -4.34 -26.94 0.54
C GLU A 226 -3.83 -26.46 -0.82
N LEU A 227 -3.39 -25.19 -0.91
CA LEU A 227 -2.78 -24.66 -2.12
C LEU A 227 -1.50 -25.44 -2.49
N VAL A 228 -0.58 -25.61 -1.53
CA VAL A 228 0.69 -26.32 -1.74
C VAL A 228 0.45 -27.77 -2.16
N ALA A 229 -0.52 -28.46 -1.56
CA ALA A 229 -0.85 -29.85 -1.90
C ALA A 229 -1.39 -30.02 -3.33
N ARG A 230 -1.96 -28.95 -3.92
CA ARG A 230 -2.60 -29.00 -5.24
C ARG A 230 -1.70 -28.50 -6.37
N MET A 231 -0.82 -27.54 -6.11
CA MET A 231 0.06 -26.96 -7.13
C MET A 231 1.27 -27.88 -7.40
N LYS A 232 1.81 -27.86 -8.62
CA LYS A 232 3.05 -28.60 -8.96
C LYS A 232 4.20 -28.22 -8.02
N VAL A 233 4.37 -26.93 -7.78
CA VAL A 233 5.33 -26.34 -6.83
C VAL A 233 4.90 -24.92 -6.50
N VAL A 234 5.13 -24.49 -5.26
CA VAL A 234 4.89 -23.12 -4.81
C VAL A 234 6.19 -22.53 -4.28
N TYR A 235 6.66 -21.47 -4.94
CA TYR A 235 7.77 -20.65 -4.45
C TYR A 235 7.22 -19.42 -3.74
N TRP A 236 7.86 -19.05 -2.64
CA TRP A 236 7.48 -17.95 -1.78
C TRP A 236 8.52 -16.85 -1.93
N LEU A 237 8.13 -15.77 -2.59
CA LEU A 237 8.99 -14.61 -2.80
C LEU A 237 8.79 -13.61 -1.66
N ILE A 238 9.80 -13.44 -0.81
CA ILE A 238 9.73 -12.58 0.38
C ILE A 238 10.72 -11.40 0.27
N GLN A 239 10.50 -10.35 1.07
CA GLN A 239 11.38 -9.16 1.03
C GLN A 239 12.66 -9.41 1.81
N ASP A 240 12.54 -10.03 2.97
CA ASP A 240 13.61 -10.25 3.93
C ASP A 240 13.46 -11.64 4.53
N ASN A 241 14.51 -12.45 4.40
CA ASN A 241 14.56 -13.81 4.94
C ASN A 241 14.65 -13.83 6.47
N GLU A 242 14.94 -12.69 7.10
CA GLU A 242 15.04 -12.53 8.55
C GLU A 242 13.71 -12.11 9.21
N ASN A 243 12.61 -12.02 8.45
CA ASN A 243 11.29 -11.69 9.02
C ASN A 243 10.77 -12.84 9.92
N GLU A 244 11.02 -12.73 11.24
CA GLU A 244 10.66 -13.74 12.24
C GLU A 244 9.17 -14.11 12.26
N LEU A 245 8.28 -13.14 12.03
CA LEU A 245 6.83 -13.39 12.04
C LEU A 245 6.41 -14.24 10.83
N LEU A 246 6.92 -13.91 9.66
CA LEU A 246 6.62 -14.67 8.44
C LEU A 246 7.29 -16.05 8.48
N ASN A 247 8.51 -16.15 8.99
CA ASN A 247 9.22 -17.41 9.18
C ASN A 247 8.47 -18.36 10.12
N ARG A 248 7.90 -17.84 11.23
CA ARG A 248 7.06 -18.66 12.12
C ARG A 248 5.88 -19.28 11.37
N HIS A 249 5.23 -18.53 10.48
CA HIS A 249 4.16 -19.08 9.67
C HIS A 249 4.65 -20.16 8.70
N PHE A 250 5.81 -19.99 8.07
CA PHE A 250 6.39 -21.01 7.21
C PHE A 250 6.72 -22.30 7.97
N ASP A 251 7.27 -22.18 9.19
CA ASP A 251 7.56 -23.32 10.06
C ASP A 251 6.27 -24.07 10.45
N GLU A 252 5.23 -23.35 10.87
CA GLU A 252 3.92 -23.93 11.22
C GLU A 252 3.19 -24.56 10.02
N MET A 253 3.48 -24.07 8.82
CA MET A 253 3.00 -24.63 7.55
C MET A 253 3.89 -25.73 7.00
N GLU A 254 5.02 -26.03 7.66
CA GLU A 254 6.03 -27.00 7.24
C GLU A 254 6.58 -26.74 5.82
N ILE A 255 6.70 -25.46 5.44
CA ILE A 255 7.22 -25.05 4.14
C ILE A 255 8.75 -25.18 4.12
N PRO A 256 9.35 -25.98 3.22
CA PRO A 256 10.80 -26.10 3.15
C PRO A 256 11.47 -24.78 2.74
N SER A 257 12.56 -24.43 3.42
CA SER A 257 13.31 -23.19 3.17
C SER A 257 13.85 -23.07 1.75
N THR A 258 14.04 -24.19 1.03
CA THR A 258 14.45 -24.21 -0.38
C THR A 258 13.45 -23.58 -1.35
N TYR A 259 12.19 -23.41 -0.92
CA TYR A 259 11.14 -22.74 -1.70
C TYR A 259 10.90 -21.29 -1.27
N ILE A 260 11.60 -20.80 -0.24
CA ILE A 260 11.45 -19.44 0.30
C ILE A 260 12.66 -18.63 -0.15
N LEU A 261 12.44 -17.65 -1.01
CA LEU A 261 13.48 -16.93 -1.73
C LEU A 261 13.19 -15.43 -1.73
N ASN A 262 14.23 -14.60 -1.77
CA ASN A 262 14.09 -13.14 -1.89
C ASN A 262 14.40 -12.62 -3.30
N ASN A 263 14.78 -13.52 -4.21
CA ASN A 263 15.17 -13.21 -5.57
C ASN A 263 14.22 -13.88 -6.57
N LYS A 264 13.59 -13.08 -7.44
CA LYS A 264 12.59 -13.58 -8.39
C LYS A 264 13.24 -14.30 -9.56
N GLU A 265 14.40 -13.85 -10.00
CA GLU A 265 15.17 -14.43 -11.08
C GLU A 265 15.63 -15.86 -10.72
N GLU A 266 16.08 -16.07 -9.49
CA GLU A 266 16.44 -17.39 -8.96
C GLU A 266 15.23 -18.36 -8.98
N ILE A 267 14.05 -17.88 -8.54
CA ILE A 267 12.81 -18.68 -8.61
C ILE A 267 12.51 -19.09 -10.06
N ILE A 268 12.64 -18.15 -11.01
CA ILE A 268 12.37 -18.41 -12.43
C ILE A 268 13.34 -19.47 -12.98
N GLU A 269 14.61 -19.42 -12.61
CA GLU A 269 15.61 -20.44 -12.99
C GLU A 269 15.23 -21.82 -12.46
N LYS A 270 14.89 -21.93 -11.16
CA LYS A 270 14.45 -23.18 -10.54
C LYS A 270 13.18 -23.74 -11.21
N ILE A 271 12.22 -22.89 -11.57
CA ILE A 271 11.01 -23.31 -12.29
C ILE A 271 11.35 -23.91 -13.65
N LYS A 272 12.31 -23.33 -14.39
CA LYS A 272 12.75 -23.88 -15.69
C LYS A 272 13.36 -25.27 -15.52
N GLU A 273 14.21 -25.46 -14.51
CA GLU A 273 14.80 -26.77 -14.20
C GLU A 273 13.73 -27.84 -13.93
N HIS A 274 12.69 -27.50 -13.14
CA HIS A 274 11.57 -28.40 -12.81
C HIS A 274 10.62 -28.70 -13.99
N ASN A 275 10.68 -27.93 -15.07
CA ASN A 275 9.86 -28.14 -16.27
C ASN A 275 10.62 -28.82 -17.41
N THR A 276 11.93 -29.06 -17.24
CA THR A 276 12.77 -29.73 -18.24
C THR A 276 12.94 -31.24 -17.96
N ILE A 277 12.45 -31.72 -16.81
CA ILE A 277 12.42 -33.13 -16.37
C ILE A 277 11.01 -33.67 -16.57
#